data_AF-A0ABD7C323-F1
#
_entry.id   AF-A0ABD7C323-F1
#
_cell.length_a   1.000
_cell.length_b   1.000
_cell.length_c   1.000
_cell.angle_alpha   90.00
_cell.angle_beta   90.00
_cell.angle_gamma   90.00
#
_symmetry.space_group_name_H-M   'P 1'
#
loop_
_entity.id
_entity.type
_entity.pdbx_description
1 polymer ?
#
loop_
_entity_poly.entity_id
_entity_poly.type
_entity_poly.pdbx_seq_one_letter_code
_entity_poly.pdbx_strand_id
1 'polypeptide(L)'
;MRLLTLLTALLLFAALPAAADALRCGEYRSTDGGMALIFTSPSTGYRHDDGSEPEPLWVDRSAAQARLVMLDDGVALPVRISADGQRIEHDGVVLYTLRQSRTCASEPSAMDGSCRVAGSHCVARLPTASPGQAQRACSEGVGAGCSALLRQLRDGTPVVGSDDTSPARFERPPICREHTPGHDPQACETLTGDALAAAIQKVGERLQQEDEDMPDSPLPAAARDRLQQLCLQHRSGRFCVEVAAQQLIALEPALAVQALQVVCDAGRTSACERIAPLRGPGADLRLVPAQQVPCGRYQADGGVIDRLDFGDGTRARLQNGAIHLQQNGETLVLRQLGNGDLLGMDNQTAYQRYQLVPGTAQCTPPREGQGSP
;
A
#
# COMPACT_ATOMS: atom_id res chain seq x y z
N MET A 1 1.99 62.48 47.30
CA MET A 1 0.63 61.91 47.38
C MET A 1 0.11 61.76 45.96
N ARG A 2 0.04 60.52 45.45
CA ARG A 2 -1.21 59.85 45.01
C ARG A 2 -1.81 60.51 43.74
N LEU A 3 -1.85 59.91 42.56
CA LEU A 3 -2.28 58.54 42.26
C LEU A 3 -1.62 58.04 40.96
N LEU A 4 -0.87 56.96 41.11
CA LEU A 4 -0.53 55.98 40.07
C LEU A 4 -1.81 55.20 39.69
N THR A 5 -1.71 54.40 38.62
CA THR A 5 -2.63 53.33 38.16
C THR A 5 -3.83 53.73 37.30
N LEU A 6 -3.68 53.62 35.97
CA LEU A 6 -4.64 52.99 35.05
C LEU A 6 -3.97 52.86 33.65
N LEU A 7 -2.86 52.11 33.61
CA LEU A 7 -2.31 51.53 32.38
C LEU A 7 -2.31 50.01 32.59
N THR A 8 -3.50 49.42 32.50
CA THR A 8 -3.67 47.97 32.52
C THR A 8 -4.68 47.58 31.46
N ALA A 9 -4.20 46.74 30.55
CA ALA A 9 -4.95 45.77 29.75
C ALA A 9 -5.78 46.30 28.55
N LEU A 10 -5.08 46.77 27.52
CA LEU A 10 -5.50 46.48 26.13
C LEU A 10 -4.34 45.81 25.36
N LEU A 11 -3.75 44.78 25.97
CA LEU A 11 -3.13 43.69 25.23
C LEU A 11 -4.28 42.83 24.70
N LEU A 12 -4.89 43.28 23.61
CA LEU A 12 -5.65 42.39 22.74
C LEU A 12 -4.66 41.32 22.29
N PHE A 13 -4.73 40.17 22.95
CA PHE A 13 -4.24 38.90 22.41
C PHE A 13 -4.87 38.74 21.02
N ALA A 14 -4.15 39.17 20.00
CA ALA A 14 -4.18 38.45 18.74
C ALA A 14 -3.63 37.06 19.09
N ALA A 15 -4.52 36.17 19.54
CA ALA A 15 -4.27 34.75 19.48
C ALA A 15 -4.14 34.44 17.99
N LEU A 16 -2.90 34.53 17.49
CA LEU A 16 -2.49 33.85 16.28
C LEU A 16 -2.98 32.40 16.38
N PRO A 17 -3.39 31.76 15.28
CA PRO A 17 -3.72 30.33 15.29
C PRO A 17 -2.43 29.54 15.54
N ALA A 18 -2.00 29.47 16.80
CA ALA A 18 -0.83 28.73 17.26
C ALA A 18 -1.11 27.22 17.35
N ALA A 19 -2.10 26.72 16.60
CA ALA A 19 -2.33 25.30 16.39
C ALA A 19 -1.50 24.75 15.22
N ALA A 20 -0.98 25.62 14.34
CA ALA A 20 -0.27 25.22 13.13
C ALA A 20 1.09 24.55 13.37
N ASP A 21 1.70 24.69 14.57
CA ASP A 21 3.00 24.07 14.94
C ASP A 21 2.90 23.09 16.12
N ALA A 22 1.69 22.66 16.50
CA ALA A 22 1.51 21.94 17.76
C ALA A 22 2.13 20.54 17.77
N LEU A 23 2.13 19.80 16.66
CA LEU A 23 2.62 18.42 16.65
C LEU A 23 4.10 18.33 17.04
N ARG A 24 4.41 17.53 18.07
CA ARG A 24 5.77 17.27 18.52
C ARG A 24 6.31 16.02 17.84
N CYS A 25 7.56 16.03 17.42
CA CYS A 25 8.18 14.78 16.96
C CYS A 25 8.39 13.84 18.14
N GLY A 26 8.19 12.55 17.89
CA GLY A 26 8.26 11.55 18.94
C GLY A 26 7.34 10.36 18.69
N GLU A 27 7.27 9.50 19.68
CA GLU A 27 6.38 8.35 19.73
C GLU A 27 5.15 8.70 20.56
N TYR A 28 3.99 8.63 19.92
CA TYR A 28 2.69 8.67 20.56
C TYR A 28 2.15 7.25 20.64
N ARG A 29 1.58 6.86 21.79
CA ARG A 29 0.92 5.56 21.94
C ARG A 29 -0.55 5.71 22.22
N SER A 30 -1.36 4.81 21.67
CA SER A 30 -2.77 4.67 21.99
C SER A 30 -2.96 4.30 23.46
N THR A 31 -4.15 4.58 23.99
CA THR A 31 -4.50 4.27 25.39
C THR A 31 -4.49 2.79 25.72
N ASP A 32 -4.81 1.92 24.76
CA ASP A 32 -4.72 0.46 24.89
C ASP A 32 -3.30 -0.09 24.65
N GLY A 33 -2.38 0.76 24.21
CA GLY A 33 -0.97 0.43 23.96
C GLY A 33 -0.69 -0.27 22.64
N GLY A 34 -1.73 -0.72 21.92
CA GLY A 34 -1.63 -1.55 20.72
C GLY A 34 -1.31 -0.79 19.44
N MET A 35 -1.27 0.53 19.46
CA MET A 35 -0.95 1.38 18.31
C MET A 35 0.02 2.49 18.70
N ALA A 36 0.91 2.83 17.76
CA ALA A 36 1.87 3.91 17.89
C ALA A 36 1.92 4.78 16.64
N LEU A 37 2.06 6.09 16.84
CA LEU A 37 2.38 7.05 15.79
C LEU A 37 3.77 7.61 16.08
N ILE A 38 4.69 7.46 15.13
CA ILE A 38 6.09 7.86 15.28
C ILE A 38 6.38 8.96 14.27
N PHE A 39 6.43 10.21 14.74
CA PHE A 39 6.72 11.38 13.91
C PHE A 39 8.21 11.70 13.91
N THR A 40 8.79 11.78 12.72
CA THR A 40 10.21 12.11 12.50
C THR A 40 10.40 13.56 12.08
N SER A 41 9.36 14.17 11.48
CA SER A 41 9.24 15.60 11.21
C SER A 41 7.83 16.09 11.64
N PRO A 42 7.56 17.40 11.64
CA PRO A 42 6.24 17.95 11.94
C PRO A 42 5.08 17.46 11.05
N SER A 43 5.39 16.86 9.90
CA SER A 43 4.42 16.41 8.89
C SER A 43 4.63 14.97 8.41
N THR A 44 5.70 14.28 8.82
CA THR A 44 5.99 12.90 8.35
C THR A 44 6.27 11.95 9.50
N GLY A 45 5.84 10.71 9.32
CA GLY A 45 6.03 9.67 10.32
C GLY A 45 5.60 8.31 9.84
N TYR A 46 5.36 7.43 10.81
CA TYR A 46 4.86 6.08 10.59
C TYR A 46 3.75 5.76 11.62
N ARG A 47 2.74 5.02 11.19
CA ARG A 47 1.85 4.27 12.10
C ARG A 47 2.43 2.89 12.32
N HIS A 48 2.36 2.38 13.53
CA HIS A 48 2.77 1.03 13.85
C HIS A 48 1.75 0.44 14.81
N ASP A 49 1.08 -0.62 14.38
CA ASP A 49 0.18 -1.38 15.26
C ASP A 49 0.91 -2.64 15.73
N ASP A 50 0.61 -3.14 16.92
CA ASP A 50 1.26 -4.33 17.49
C ASP A 50 1.02 -5.54 16.56
N GLY A 51 2.12 -6.12 16.07
CA GLY A 51 2.07 -7.21 15.08
C GLY A 51 1.86 -6.75 13.63
N SER A 52 1.65 -5.46 13.40
CA SER A 52 1.55 -4.84 12.07
C SER A 52 2.82 -4.11 11.66
N GLU A 53 2.91 -3.89 10.37
CA GLU A 53 4.05 -3.25 9.74
C GLU A 53 4.05 -1.71 9.90
N PRO A 54 5.22 -1.04 10.05
CA PRO A 54 5.29 0.43 10.19
C PRO A 54 4.83 1.22 8.96
N GLU A 55 3.57 1.58 8.84
CA GLU A 55 3.01 2.23 7.67
C GLU A 55 3.39 3.72 7.56
N PRO A 56 4.03 4.17 6.46
CA PRO A 56 4.43 5.56 6.29
C PRO A 56 3.20 6.46 6.17
N LEU A 57 3.27 7.63 6.80
CA LEU A 57 2.21 8.62 6.77
C LEU A 57 2.70 10.05 6.66
N TRP A 58 1.83 10.92 6.17
CA TRP A 58 1.96 12.37 6.26
C TRP A 58 0.82 12.99 7.06
N VAL A 59 1.03 14.20 7.57
CA VAL A 59 0.00 15.00 8.22
C VAL A 59 -0.48 16.06 7.24
N ASP A 60 -1.73 15.93 6.80
CA ASP A 60 -2.40 16.96 6.02
C ASP A 60 -3.14 17.91 6.96
N ARG A 61 -2.90 19.22 6.79
CA ARG A 61 -3.49 20.29 7.59
C ARG A 61 -4.30 21.27 6.75
N SER A 62 -4.58 20.91 5.49
CA SER A 62 -5.21 21.81 4.53
C SER A 62 -6.72 21.98 4.69
N ALA A 63 -7.36 21.20 5.56
CA ALA A 63 -8.78 21.24 5.86
C ALA A 63 -9.05 21.71 7.31
N ALA A 64 -10.32 21.88 7.67
CA ALA A 64 -10.71 22.30 9.03
C ALA A 64 -10.21 21.31 10.09
N GLN A 65 -10.18 20.01 9.76
CA GLN A 65 -9.59 18.97 10.59
C GLN A 65 -8.31 18.41 9.93
N ALA A 66 -7.24 18.30 10.72
CA ALA A 66 -6.03 17.64 10.27
C ALA A 66 -6.29 16.17 9.95
N ARG A 67 -5.52 15.58 9.05
CA ARG A 67 -5.65 14.18 8.65
C ARG A 67 -4.29 13.49 8.69
N LEU A 68 -4.29 12.24 9.15
CA LEU A 68 -3.18 11.32 8.93
C LEU A 68 -3.40 10.64 7.58
N VAL A 69 -2.52 10.90 6.63
CA VAL A 69 -2.57 10.33 5.27
C VAL A 69 -1.60 9.16 5.21
N MET A 70 -2.15 7.95 5.26
CA MET A 70 -1.43 6.70 5.10
C MET A 70 -1.04 6.52 3.63
N LEU A 71 0.26 6.37 3.36
CA LEU A 71 0.78 6.48 2.00
C LEU A 71 0.79 5.16 1.23
N ASP A 72 0.89 4.03 1.93
CA ASP A 72 0.94 2.71 1.32
C ASP A 72 -0.45 2.30 0.79
N ASP A 73 -1.49 2.49 1.59
CA ASP A 73 -2.88 2.13 1.24
C ASP A 73 -3.69 3.27 0.59
N GLY A 74 -3.28 4.52 0.80
CA GLY A 74 -4.04 5.67 0.34
C GLY A 74 -5.30 5.91 1.16
N VAL A 75 -5.19 5.82 2.48
CA VAL A 75 -6.25 6.17 3.42
C VAL A 75 -5.93 7.48 4.13
N ALA A 76 -6.93 8.35 4.31
CA ALA A 76 -6.78 9.58 5.08
C ALA A 76 -7.77 9.63 6.25
N LEU A 77 -7.23 9.69 7.47
CA LEU A 77 -7.98 9.60 8.71
C LEU A 77 -8.06 10.97 9.41
N PRO A 78 -9.26 11.51 9.68
CA PRO A 78 -9.39 12.77 10.39
C PRO A 78 -8.93 12.65 11.84
N VAL A 79 -8.16 13.63 12.31
CA VAL A 79 -7.61 13.68 13.67
C VAL A 79 -7.70 15.09 14.27
N ARG A 80 -7.81 15.14 15.59
CA ARG A 80 -7.64 16.37 16.38
C ARG A 80 -6.31 16.33 17.10
N ILE A 81 -5.48 17.34 16.91
CA ILE A 81 -4.20 17.49 17.60
C ILE A 81 -4.39 18.53 18.71
N SER A 82 -4.03 18.18 19.95
CA SER A 82 -4.11 19.11 21.07
C SER A 82 -3.19 20.31 20.89
N ALA A 83 -3.54 21.45 21.48
CA ALA A 83 -2.76 22.69 21.36
C ALA A 83 -1.32 22.58 21.92
N ASP A 84 -1.09 21.71 22.92
CA ASP A 84 0.23 21.43 23.49
C ASP A 84 1.05 20.41 22.67
N GLY A 85 0.42 19.81 21.66
CA GLY A 85 1.01 18.79 20.81
C GLY A 85 1.11 17.41 21.42
N GLN A 86 0.61 17.18 22.63
CA GLN A 86 0.86 15.94 23.36
C GLN A 86 -0.20 14.87 23.11
N ARG A 87 -1.34 15.23 22.52
CA ARG A 87 -2.46 14.32 22.26
C ARG A 87 -2.95 14.39 20.83
N ILE A 88 -3.27 13.23 20.28
CA ILE A 88 -3.92 13.09 18.98
C ILE A 88 -5.16 12.23 19.17
N GLU A 89 -6.32 12.74 18.80
CA GLU A 89 -7.59 12.04 18.89
C GLU A 89 -8.09 11.70 17.48
N HIS A 90 -8.41 10.43 17.26
CA HIS A 90 -9.05 9.96 16.05
C HIS A 90 -10.50 9.53 16.37
N ASP A 91 -11.45 10.18 15.69
CA ASP A 91 -12.90 9.94 15.79
C ASP A 91 -13.48 9.93 17.22
N GLY A 92 -12.79 10.54 18.19
CA GLY A 92 -13.16 10.49 19.61
C GLY A 92 -13.06 9.11 20.27
N VAL A 93 -12.58 8.09 19.55
CA VAL A 93 -12.47 6.70 20.01
C VAL A 93 -11.03 6.36 20.38
N VAL A 94 -10.07 6.77 19.53
CA VAL A 94 -8.66 6.45 19.75
C VAL A 94 -7.93 7.70 20.21
N LEU A 95 -7.35 7.64 21.41
CA LEU A 95 -6.51 8.70 21.97
C LEU A 95 -5.05 8.25 21.99
N TYR A 96 -4.21 8.97 21.26
CA TYR A 96 -2.76 8.83 21.32
C TYR A 96 -2.15 9.89 22.23
N THR A 97 -1.24 9.48 23.12
CA THR A 97 -0.49 10.39 23.99
C THR A 97 1.01 10.28 23.73
N LEU A 98 1.70 11.42 23.66
CA LEU A 98 3.15 11.48 23.50
C LEU A 98 3.84 10.78 24.67
N ARG A 99 4.57 9.70 24.37
CA ARG A 99 5.34 8.92 25.35
C ARG A 99 6.80 9.30 25.35
N GLN A 100 7.37 9.55 24.17
CA GLN A 100 8.76 9.91 24.01
C GLN A 100 8.88 11.04 23.01
N SER A 101 9.34 12.21 23.45
CA SER A 101 9.65 13.33 22.57
C SER A 101 11.03 13.17 21.92
N ARG A 102 11.20 13.73 20.72
CA ARG A 102 12.50 13.85 20.05
C ARG A 102 12.61 15.18 19.30
N THR A 103 13.82 15.54 18.91
CA THR A 103 14.05 16.64 17.98
C THR A 103 13.54 16.26 16.60
N CYS A 104 12.76 17.15 15.99
CA CYS A 104 12.28 16.99 14.62
C CYS A 104 13.42 17.11 13.60
N ALA A 105 13.39 16.25 12.59
CA ALA A 105 14.15 16.48 11.37
C ALA A 105 13.56 17.65 10.56
N SER A 106 14.33 18.17 9.61
CA SER A 106 13.85 19.16 8.66
C SER A 106 12.74 18.59 7.78
N GLU A 107 11.74 19.41 7.51
CA GLU A 107 10.66 19.06 6.57
C GLU A 107 11.20 18.84 5.16
N PRO A 108 10.76 17.78 4.46
CA PRO A 108 11.03 17.63 3.03
C PRO A 108 10.43 18.80 2.26
N SER A 109 11.19 19.35 1.29
CA SER A 109 10.65 20.39 0.40
C SER A 109 9.46 19.85 -0.39
N ALA A 110 8.34 20.54 -0.36
CA ALA A 110 7.16 20.22 -1.15
C ALA A 110 7.16 21.06 -2.44
N MET A 111 6.97 20.42 -3.59
CA MET A 111 6.87 21.11 -4.88
C MET A 111 5.43 21.54 -5.15
N ASP A 112 5.22 22.68 -5.79
CA ASP A 112 3.87 23.10 -6.19
C ASP A 112 3.21 22.08 -7.13
N GLY A 113 1.93 21.80 -6.88
CA GLY A 113 1.17 20.78 -7.61
C GLY A 113 1.59 19.34 -7.29
N SER A 114 2.39 19.12 -6.25
CA SER A 114 2.74 17.77 -5.75
C SER A 114 1.58 17.14 -4.98
N CYS A 115 1.62 15.82 -4.88
CA CYS A 115 0.71 15.06 -4.01
C CYS A 115 0.88 15.50 -2.55
N ARG A 116 2.11 15.76 -2.12
CA ARG A 116 2.42 16.28 -0.77
C ARG A 116 1.70 17.59 -0.47
N VAL A 117 1.68 18.55 -1.40
CA VAL A 117 0.98 19.85 -1.22
C VAL A 117 -0.54 19.67 -1.25
N ALA A 118 -1.04 18.74 -2.04
CA ALA A 118 -2.47 18.45 -2.13
C ALA A 118 -3.00 17.62 -0.95
N GLY A 119 -2.13 16.95 -0.19
CA GLY A 119 -2.49 16.20 1.00
C GLY A 119 -3.50 15.09 0.71
N SER A 120 -4.55 15.00 1.53
CA SER A 120 -5.62 14.01 1.41
C SER A 120 -6.38 14.08 0.09
N HIS A 121 -6.43 15.25 -0.57
CA HIS A 121 -7.04 15.37 -1.91
C HIS A 121 -6.29 14.58 -2.98
N CYS A 122 -4.97 14.48 -2.87
CA CYS A 122 -4.21 13.66 -3.79
C CYS A 122 -4.67 12.20 -3.72
N VAL A 123 -4.72 11.67 -2.49
CA VAL A 123 -5.12 10.30 -2.20
C VAL A 123 -6.57 10.02 -2.65
N ALA A 124 -7.49 10.94 -2.36
CA ALA A 124 -8.87 10.85 -2.86
C ALA A 124 -8.96 10.80 -4.39
N ARG A 125 -8.00 11.39 -5.10
CA ARG A 125 -7.98 11.42 -6.57
C ARG A 125 -7.36 10.17 -7.19
N LEU A 126 -6.45 9.47 -6.49
CA LEU A 126 -5.67 8.34 -7.02
C LEU A 126 -6.51 7.26 -7.73
N PRO A 127 -7.70 6.86 -7.27
CA PRO A 127 -8.51 5.85 -7.97
C PRO A 127 -8.94 6.27 -9.38
N THR A 128 -8.93 7.57 -9.68
CA THR A 128 -9.31 8.16 -10.97
C THR A 128 -8.21 9.03 -11.58
N ALA A 129 -6.99 8.91 -11.06
CA ALA A 129 -5.85 9.67 -11.53
C ALA A 129 -5.55 9.33 -13.00
N SER A 130 -5.05 10.30 -13.75
CA SER A 130 -4.43 10.02 -15.06
C SER A 130 -3.11 9.25 -14.88
N PRO A 131 -2.56 8.64 -15.95
CA PRO A 131 -1.23 8.02 -15.90
C PRO A 131 -0.13 8.96 -15.41
N GLY A 132 -0.15 10.22 -15.87
CA GLY A 132 0.79 11.24 -15.40
C GLY A 132 0.65 11.50 -13.89
N GLN A 133 -0.56 11.60 -13.37
CA GLN A 133 -0.81 11.84 -11.94
C GLN A 133 -0.37 10.65 -11.08
N ALA A 134 -0.67 9.41 -11.49
CA ALA A 134 -0.22 8.21 -10.79
C ALA A 134 1.31 8.10 -10.78
N GLN A 135 1.96 8.35 -11.93
CA GLN A 135 3.41 8.38 -12.04
C GLN A 135 4.05 9.46 -11.15
N ARG A 136 3.45 10.65 -11.07
CA ARG A 136 3.91 11.72 -10.18
C ARG A 136 3.81 11.27 -8.72
N ALA A 137 2.63 10.86 -8.27
CA ALA A 137 2.41 10.43 -6.89
C ALA A 137 3.40 9.33 -6.50
N CYS A 138 3.60 8.35 -7.38
CA CYS A 138 4.58 7.30 -7.17
C CYS A 138 6.01 7.86 -7.03
N SER A 139 6.44 8.76 -7.92
CA SER A 139 7.77 9.38 -7.85
C SER A 139 8.01 10.24 -6.60
N GLU A 140 6.94 10.68 -5.94
CA GLU A 140 6.98 11.41 -4.67
C GLU A 140 6.99 10.47 -3.45
N GLY A 141 7.00 9.15 -3.67
CA GLY A 141 7.00 8.13 -2.62
C GLY A 141 5.63 7.80 -2.04
N VAL A 142 4.55 8.09 -2.77
CA VAL A 142 3.18 7.72 -2.37
C VAL A 142 2.89 6.31 -2.90
N GLY A 143 2.92 5.34 -1.99
CA GLY A 143 2.72 3.92 -2.29
C GLY A 143 1.44 3.63 -3.07
N ALA A 144 0.31 4.18 -2.62
CA ALA A 144 -0.97 4.07 -3.32
C ALA A 144 -0.94 4.66 -4.74
N GLY A 145 -0.08 5.65 -4.98
CA GLY A 145 0.19 6.20 -6.31
C GLY A 145 0.96 5.22 -7.20
N CYS A 146 1.94 4.51 -6.64
CA CYS A 146 2.65 3.44 -7.33
C CYS A 146 1.73 2.25 -7.66
N SER A 147 0.87 1.85 -6.72
CA SER A 147 -0.15 0.82 -6.97
C SER A 147 -1.15 1.28 -8.04
N ALA A 148 -1.54 2.56 -8.06
CA ALA A 148 -2.40 3.11 -9.12
C ALA A 148 -1.74 3.05 -10.50
N LEU A 149 -0.44 3.39 -10.58
CA LEU A 149 0.35 3.29 -11.82
C LEU A 149 0.44 1.84 -12.30
N LEU A 150 0.73 0.90 -11.40
CA LEU A 150 0.81 -0.51 -11.71
C LEU A 150 -0.52 -1.05 -12.26
N ARG A 151 -1.65 -0.67 -11.66
CA ARG A 151 -2.99 -1.02 -12.16
C ARG A 151 -3.25 -0.49 -13.57
N GLN A 152 -2.98 0.80 -13.81
CA GLN A 152 -3.16 1.39 -15.15
C GLN A 152 -2.33 0.67 -16.22
N LEU A 153 -1.10 0.26 -15.88
CA LEU A 153 -0.25 -0.55 -16.76
C LEU A 153 -0.88 -1.91 -17.08
N ARG A 154 -1.54 -2.55 -16.11
CA ARG A 154 -2.26 -3.83 -16.29
C ARG A 154 -3.48 -3.67 -17.18
N ASP A 155 -4.23 -2.59 -17.00
CA ASP A 155 -5.44 -2.27 -17.78
C ASP A 155 -5.13 -1.91 -19.25
N GLY A 156 -3.85 -1.94 -19.66
CA GLY A 156 -3.42 -1.53 -20.99
C GLY A 156 -3.64 -0.03 -21.25
N THR A 157 -3.85 0.76 -20.19
CA THR A 157 -3.95 2.22 -20.33
C THR A 157 -2.58 2.71 -20.77
N PRO A 158 -2.45 3.34 -21.96
CA PRO A 158 -1.17 3.81 -22.42
C PRO A 158 -0.60 4.78 -21.40
N VAL A 159 0.53 4.40 -20.80
CA VAL A 159 1.40 5.35 -20.12
C VAL A 159 2.02 6.19 -21.23
N VAL A 160 1.27 7.21 -21.65
CA VAL A 160 1.70 8.14 -22.70
C VAL A 160 3.07 8.66 -22.29
N GLY A 161 4.08 8.34 -23.08
CA GLY A 161 5.43 8.83 -22.85
C GLY A 161 5.41 10.35 -22.97
N SER A 162 5.77 11.03 -21.87
CA SER A 162 6.22 12.44 -21.77
C SER A 162 5.45 13.58 -22.47
N ASP A 163 4.45 13.31 -23.31
CA ASP A 163 3.77 14.27 -24.19
C ASP A 163 2.33 14.56 -23.75
N ASP A 164 1.87 13.98 -22.63
CA ASP A 164 0.69 14.52 -21.96
C ASP A 164 1.09 15.85 -21.31
N THR A 165 0.98 16.93 -22.10
CA THR A 165 1.28 18.31 -21.68
C THR A 165 0.32 18.84 -20.60
N SER A 166 -0.71 18.08 -20.25
CA SER A 166 -1.56 18.40 -19.11
C SER A 166 -0.72 18.25 -17.84
N PRO A 167 -0.64 19.27 -16.97
CA PRO A 167 0.18 19.15 -15.78
C PRO A 167 -0.33 17.95 -14.98
N ALA A 168 0.53 16.96 -14.78
CA ALA A 168 0.29 15.82 -13.89
C ALA A 168 0.16 16.25 -12.41
N ARG A 169 -0.39 17.43 -12.15
CA ARG A 169 -0.44 18.10 -10.86
C ARG A 169 -1.63 17.60 -10.06
N PHE A 170 -1.45 17.63 -8.76
CA PHE A 170 -2.52 17.55 -7.80
C PHE A 170 -2.81 18.97 -7.32
N GLU A 171 -4.03 19.42 -7.57
CA GLU A 171 -4.48 20.71 -7.11
C GLU A 171 -5.60 20.54 -6.09
N ARG A 172 -5.51 21.29 -5.00
CA ARG A 172 -6.63 21.41 -4.06
C ARG A 172 -7.80 22.12 -4.76
N PRO A 173 -9.06 21.75 -4.47
CA PRO A 173 -10.22 22.55 -4.88
C PRO A 173 -10.08 24.00 -4.38
N PRO A 174 -10.57 25.03 -5.12
CA PRO A 174 -10.45 26.43 -4.70
C PRO A 174 -10.95 26.71 -3.27
N ILE A 175 -12.06 26.07 -2.89
CA ILE A 175 -12.65 26.19 -1.55
C ILE A 175 -11.70 25.72 -0.42
N CYS A 176 -10.74 24.86 -0.76
CA CYS A 176 -9.72 24.31 0.11
C CYS A 176 -8.37 25.05 0.04
N ARG A 177 -8.24 26.12 -0.76
CA ARG A 177 -6.98 26.89 -0.87
C ARG A 177 -7.02 28.08 0.06
N GLU A 178 -6.23 28.02 1.11
CA GLU A 178 -6.00 29.15 2.02
C GLU A 178 -5.57 30.40 1.24
N HIS A 179 -5.97 31.57 1.73
CA HIS A 179 -5.67 32.87 1.13
C HIS A 179 -6.22 33.10 -0.29
N THR A 180 -7.14 32.26 -0.78
CA THR A 180 -7.87 32.50 -2.03
C THR A 180 -9.30 32.99 -1.77
N PRO A 181 -9.86 33.87 -2.62
CA PRO A 181 -11.27 34.24 -2.55
C PRO A 181 -12.16 32.99 -2.68
N GLY A 182 -13.07 32.80 -1.73
CA GLY A 182 -13.95 31.61 -1.70
C GLY A 182 -13.43 30.44 -0.88
N HIS A 183 -12.33 30.61 -0.14
CA HIS A 183 -11.93 29.63 0.89
C HIS A 183 -13.02 29.48 1.95
N ASP A 184 -13.49 28.24 2.14
CA ASP A 184 -14.44 27.86 3.19
C ASP A 184 -13.95 26.55 3.83
N PRO A 185 -13.42 26.60 5.07
CA PRO A 185 -12.90 25.42 5.75
C PRO A 185 -13.93 24.31 5.97
N GLN A 186 -15.19 24.65 6.23
CA GLN A 186 -16.24 23.67 6.51
C GLN A 186 -16.72 23.00 5.23
N ALA A 187 -16.94 23.78 4.18
CA ALA A 187 -17.29 23.22 2.88
C ALA A 187 -16.13 22.41 2.27
N CYS A 188 -14.87 22.82 2.52
CA CYS A 188 -13.71 22.01 2.18
C CYS A 188 -13.69 20.67 2.92
N GLU A 189 -13.99 20.68 4.22
CA GLU A 189 -14.04 19.46 5.05
C GLU A 189 -15.05 18.46 4.51
N THR A 190 -16.28 18.90 4.22
CA THR A 190 -17.33 18.06 3.61
C THR A 190 -16.90 17.51 2.25
N LEU A 191 -16.40 18.39 1.36
CA LEU A 191 -15.96 17.99 0.02
C LEU A 191 -14.85 16.93 0.07
N THR A 192 -13.89 17.10 0.98
CA THR A 192 -12.78 16.17 1.15
C THR A 192 -13.25 14.83 1.71
N GLY A 193 -14.15 14.87 2.71
CA GLY A 193 -14.78 13.67 3.28
C GLY A 193 -15.52 12.84 2.23
N ASP A 194 -16.38 13.48 1.44
CA ASP A 194 -17.14 12.82 0.37
C ASP A 194 -16.22 12.21 -0.69
N ALA A 195 -15.17 12.95 -1.09
CA ALA A 195 -14.21 12.48 -2.08
C ALA A 195 -13.42 11.26 -1.58
N LEU A 196 -13.02 11.25 -0.31
CA LEU A 196 -12.34 10.11 0.31
C LEU A 196 -13.27 8.89 0.42
N ALA A 197 -14.52 9.07 0.81
CA ALA A 197 -15.50 7.98 0.87
C ALA A 197 -15.73 7.36 -0.52
N ALA A 198 -15.90 8.18 -1.55
CA ALA A 198 -16.03 7.73 -2.93
C ALA A 198 -14.74 7.02 -3.42
N ALA A 199 -13.56 7.49 -3.00
CA ALA A 199 -12.29 6.86 -3.32
C ALA A 199 -12.20 5.44 -2.73
N ILE A 200 -12.56 5.28 -1.46
CA ILE A 200 -12.58 3.97 -0.78
C ILE A 200 -13.55 3.02 -1.48
N GLN A 201 -14.76 3.47 -1.79
CA GLN A 201 -15.74 2.66 -2.52
C GLN A 201 -15.16 2.16 -3.85
N LYS A 202 -14.54 3.06 -4.62
CA LYS A 202 -13.97 2.72 -5.93
C LYS A 202 -12.77 1.78 -5.84
N VAL A 203 -11.97 1.87 -4.78
CA VAL A 203 -10.91 0.89 -4.49
C VAL A 203 -11.53 -0.47 -4.17
N GLY A 204 -12.57 -0.50 -3.33
CA GLY A 204 -13.29 -1.73 -2.99
C GLY A 204 -13.91 -2.43 -4.21
N GLU A 205 -14.61 -1.68 -5.07
CA GLU A 205 -15.18 -2.18 -6.33
C GLU A 205 -14.10 -2.79 -7.24
N ARG A 206 -12.92 -2.17 -7.30
CA ARG A 206 -11.80 -2.67 -8.10
C ARG A 206 -11.13 -3.90 -7.51
N LEU A 207 -10.95 -3.96 -6.19
CA LEU A 207 -10.36 -5.14 -5.55
C LEU A 207 -11.24 -6.37 -5.79
N GLN A 208 -12.57 -6.20 -5.75
CA GLN A 208 -13.51 -7.27 -6.11
C GLN A 208 -13.33 -7.74 -7.56
N GLN A 209 -13.11 -6.81 -8.50
CA GLN A 209 -12.82 -7.15 -9.90
C GLN A 209 -11.46 -7.84 -10.08
N GLU A 210 -10.41 -7.38 -9.37
CA GLU A 210 -9.06 -7.96 -9.45
C GLU A 210 -8.97 -9.38 -8.87
N ASP A 211 -9.76 -9.69 -7.84
CA ASP A 211 -9.87 -11.06 -7.28
C ASP A 211 -10.59 -12.01 -8.27
N GLU A 212 -11.52 -11.51 -9.08
CA GLU A 212 -12.20 -12.28 -10.14
C GLU A 212 -11.34 -12.44 -11.40
N ASP A 213 -10.59 -11.39 -11.79
CA ASP A 213 -9.78 -11.31 -13.01
C ASP A 213 -8.28 -11.18 -12.70
N MET A 214 -7.72 -12.08 -11.88
CA MET A 214 -6.28 -12.07 -11.60
C MET A 214 -5.49 -12.21 -12.91
N PRO A 215 -4.68 -11.20 -13.31
CA PRO A 215 -4.02 -11.23 -14.60
C PRO A 215 -2.90 -12.28 -14.60
N ASP A 216 -3.13 -13.39 -15.30
CA ASP A 216 -2.16 -14.49 -15.43
C ASP A 216 -0.99 -14.18 -16.38
N SER A 217 -1.06 -13.06 -17.08
CA SER A 217 -0.03 -12.60 -18.00
C SER A 217 0.86 -11.53 -17.36
N PRO A 218 2.19 -11.65 -17.48
CA PRO A 218 3.07 -10.63 -16.95
C PRO A 218 2.96 -9.34 -17.75
N LEU A 219 3.12 -8.20 -17.08
CA LEU A 219 3.36 -6.93 -17.74
C LEU A 219 4.57 -7.01 -18.69
N PRO A 220 4.61 -6.18 -19.76
CA PRO A 220 5.78 -6.05 -20.62
C PRO A 220 7.05 -5.79 -19.80
N ALA A 221 8.19 -6.37 -20.22
CA ALA A 221 9.44 -6.32 -19.47
C ALA A 221 9.85 -4.88 -19.08
N ALA A 222 9.77 -3.93 -20.02
CA ALA A 222 10.09 -2.53 -19.75
C ALA A 222 9.22 -1.89 -18.65
N ALA A 223 7.93 -2.26 -18.58
CA ALA A 223 7.04 -1.80 -17.52
C ALA A 223 7.42 -2.44 -16.17
N ARG A 224 7.70 -3.74 -16.15
CA ARG A 224 8.18 -4.44 -14.93
C ARG A 224 9.49 -3.86 -14.41
N ASP A 225 10.46 -3.60 -15.28
CA ASP A 225 11.75 -2.99 -14.90
C ASP A 225 11.57 -1.60 -14.30
N ARG A 226 10.66 -0.80 -14.88
CA ARG A 226 10.33 0.52 -14.34
C ARG A 226 9.70 0.42 -12.95
N LEU A 227 8.76 -0.50 -12.75
CA LEU A 227 8.13 -0.73 -11.45
C LEU A 227 9.13 -1.29 -10.42
N GLN A 228 10.05 -2.16 -10.84
CA GLN A 228 11.14 -2.66 -10.01
C GLN A 228 12.00 -1.50 -9.48
N GLN A 229 12.42 -0.58 -10.35
CA GLN A 229 13.21 0.59 -9.95
C GLN A 229 12.47 1.46 -8.93
N LEU A 230 11.19 1.74 -9.18
CA LEU A 230 10.36 2.52 -8.26
C LEU A 230 10.21 1.83 -6.89
N CYS A 231 10.05 0.50 -6.87
CA CYS A 231 9.98 -0.26 -5.63
C CYS A 231 11.28 -0.16 -4.83
N LEU A 232 12.43 -0.38 -5.48
CA LEU A 232 13.73 -0.28 -4.81
C LEU A 232 14.04 1.13 -4.30
N GLN A 233 13.55 2.16 -5.01
CA GLN A 233 13.70 3.56 -4.64
C GLN A 233 12.84 3.95 -3.44
N HIS A 234 11.53 3.63 -3.47
CA HIS A 234 10.57 4.14 -2.50
C HIS A 234 10.28 3.16 -1.36
N ARG A 235 10.49 1.87 -1.56
CA ARG A 235 10.31 0.79 -0.56
C ARG A 235 8.92 0.76 0.07
N SER A 236 7.90 1.23 -0.67
CA SER A 236 6.51 1.15 -0.24
C SER A 236 6.08 -0.31 -0.13
N GLY A 237 5.54 -0.69 1.03
CA GLY A 237 5.36 -2.10 1.38
C GLY A 237 4.42 -2.83 0.44
N ARG A 238 3.17 -2.36 0.37
CA ARG A 238 2.13 -2.93 -0.50
C ARG A 238 2.59 -2.96 -1.97
N PHE A 239 3.10 -1.83 -2.46
CA PHE A 239 3.51 -1.70 -3.85
C PHE A 239 4.62 -2.70 -4.23
N CYS A 240 5.65 -2.83 -3.39
CA CYS A 240 6.74 -3.76 -3.65
C CYS A 240 6.31 -5.24 -3.63
N VAL A 241 5.29 -5.60 -2.83
CA VAL A 241 4.67 -6.93 -2.89
C VAL A 241 3.95 -7.13 -4.24
N GLU A 242 3.22 -6.13 -4.73
CA GLU A 242 2.57 -6.18 -6.04
C GLU A 242 3.60 -6.28 -7.19
N VAL A 243 4.75 -5.61 -7.07
CA VAL A 243 5.89 -5.75 -8.00
C VAL A 243 6.46 -7.16 -7.94
N ALA A 244 6.69 -7.71 -6.75
CA ALA A 244 7.19 -9.08 -6.60
C ALA A 244 6.28 -10.10 -7.27
N ALA A 245 4.96 -9.96 -7.11
CA ALA A 245 3.97 -10.78 -7.81
C ALA A 245 4.14 -10.70 -9.33
N GLN A 246 4.32 -9.51 -9.90
CA GLN A 246 4.56 -9.33 -11.34
C GLN A 246 5.85 -10.00 -11.84
N GLN A 247 6.92 -9.98 -11.03
CA GLN A 247 8.14 -10.68 -11.36
C GLN A 247 7.96 -12.20 -11.31
N LEU A 248 7.23 -12.72 -10.33
CA LEU A 248 6.94 -14.16 -10.24
C LEU A 248 6.03 -14.64 -11.40
N ILE A 249 5.02 -13.86 -11.78
CA ILE A 249 4.18 -14.14 -12.96
C ILE A 249 5.04 -14.21 -14.23
N ALA A 250 6.07 -13.37 -14.32
CA ALA A 250 7.03 -13.36 -15.41
C ALA A 250 8.14 -14.43 -15.32
N LEU A 251 8.08 -15.31 -14.31
CA LEU A 251 9.09 -16.34 -14.04
C LEU A 251 10.47 -15.76 -13.71
N GLU A 252 10.52 -14.57 -13.10
CA GLU A 252 11.73 -13.85 -12.67
C GLU A 252 11.88 -13.82 -11.12
N PRO A 253 12.04 -14.98 -10.46
CA PRO A 253 12.00 -15.07 -9.00
C PRO A 253 13.11 -14.27 -8.29
N ALA A 254 14.27 -14.10 -8.91
CA ALA A 254 15.36 -13.32 -8.34
C ALA A 254 14.99 -11.83 -8.19
N LEU A 255 14.23 -11.27 -9.13
CA LEU A 255 13.72 -9.89 -9.04
C LEU A 255 12.60 -9.76 -8.01
N ALA A 256 11.77 -10.79 -7.87
CA ALA A 256 10.73 -10.85 -6.84
C ALA A 256 11.34 -10.82 -5.43
N VAL A 257 12.38 -11.64 -5.19
CA VAL A 257 13.12 -11.64 -3.92
C VAL A 257 13.74 -10.27 -3.65
N GLN A 258 14.31 -9.61 -4.65
CA GLN A 258 14.85 -8.25 -4.48
C GLN A 258 13.78 -7.23 -4.07
N ALA A 259 12.60 -7.28 -4.71
CA ALA A 259 11.49 -6.37 -4.40
C ALA A 259 10.96 -6.58 -2.98
N LEU A 260 10.80 -7.83 -2.55
CA LEU A 260 10.39 -8.13 -1.17
C LEU A 260 11.48 -7.79 -0.16
N GLN A 261 12.76 -7.98 -0.52
CA GLN A 261 13.87 -7.79 0.42
C GLN A 261 13.99 -6.35 0.91
N VAL A 262 13.84 -5.37 0.03
CA VAL A 262 13.94 -3.95 0.43
C VAL A 262 12.82 -3.54 1.41
N VAL A 263 11.68 -4.23 1.36
CA VAL A 263 10.55 -4.05 2.26
C VAL A 263 10.86 -4.74 3.59
N CYS A 264 11.29 -6.00 3.55
CA CYS A 264 11.73 -6.74 4.73
C CYS A 264 12.82 -5.99 5.52
N ASP A 265 13.85 -5.47 4.84
CA ASP A 265 14.92 -4.67 5.43
C ASP A 265 14.41 -3.35 6.06
N ALA A 266 13.26 -2.86 5.61
CA ALA A 266 12.57 -1.71 6.19
C ALA A 266 11.72 -2.07 7.44
N GLY A 267 11.83 -3.31 7.95
CA GLY A 267 11.15 -3.77 9.17
C GLY A 267 9.76 -4.34 8.91
N ARG A 268 9.49 -4.82 7.70
CA ARG A 268 8.19 -5.36 7.28
C ARG A 268 8.18 -6.88 7.42
N THR A 269 7.68 -7.37 8.55
CA THR A 269 7.71 -8.80 8.91
C THR A 269 7.00 -9.69 7.88
N SER A 270 5.85 -9.27 7.35
CA SER A 270 5.11 -10.06 6.37
C SER A 270 5.87 -10.22 5.05
N ALA A 271 6.63 -9.19 4.64
CA ALA A 271 7.54 -9.30 3.51
C ALA A 271 8.68 -10.27 3.81
N CYS A 272 9.24 -10.27 5.03
CA CYS A 272 10.27 -11.23 5.43
C CYS A 272 9.76 -12.67 5.41
N GLU A 273 8.54 -12.91 5.92
CA GLU A 273 7.88 -14.22 5.91
C GLU A 273 7.67 -14.73 4.48
N ARG A 274 7.24 -13.85 3.56
CA ARG A 274 7.07 -14.17 2.13
C ARG A 274 8.38 -14.50 1.40
N ILE A 275 9.51 -13.98 1.87
CA ILE A 275 10.83 -14.26 1.28
C ILE A 275 11.39 -15.61 1.70
N ALA A 276 11.07 -16.07 2.91
CA ALA A 276 11.67 -17.28 3.48
C ALA A 276 11.53 -18.51 2.55
N PRO A 277 10.33 -18.81 2.02
CA PRO A 277 10.13 -19.92 1.08
C PRO A 277 10.89 -19.76 -0.24
N LEU A 278 11.07 -18.51 -0.69
CA LEU A 278 11.79 -18.17 -1.93
C LEU A 278 13.32 -18.28 -1.76
N ARG A 279 13.84 -18.06 -0.55
CA ARG A 279 15.29 -18.19 -0.29
C ARG A 279 15.76 -19.61 -0.11
N GLY A 280 14.90 -20.51 0.40
CA GLY A 280 15.26 -21.91 0.65
C GLY A 280 15.91 -22.61 -0.55
N PRO A 281 15.40 -22.44 -1.79
CA PRO A 281 16.02 -22.98 -3.00
C PRO A 281 17.31 -22.26 -3.46
N GLY A 282 17.61 -21.05 -2.98
CA GLY A 282 18.79 -20.29 -3.38
C GLY A 282 18.86 -20.06 -4.90
N ALA A 283 19.98 -20.45 -5.51
CA ALA A 283 20.17 -20.36 -6.96
C ALA A 283 19.26 -21.32 -7.77
N ASP A 284 18.65 -22.31 -7.11
CA ASP A 284 17.76 -23.28 -7.74
C ASP A 284 16.29 -22.82 -7.78
N LEU A 285 15.99 -21.60 -7.30
CA LEU A 285 14.66 -21.00 -7.45
C LEU A 285 14.43 -20.68 -8.94
N ARG A 286 14.01 -21.69 -9.70
CA ARG A 286 13.68 -21.59 -11.13
C ARG A 286 12.22 -21.91 -11.33
N LEU A 287 11.43 -20.90 -11.66
CA LEU A 287 10.03 -21.10 -12.07
C LEU A 287 9.98 -21.58 -13.51
N VAL A 288 9.12 -22.56 -13.78
CA VAL A 288 8.87 -23.11 -15.12
C VAL A 288 7.37 -23.12 -15.41
N PRO A 289 6.96 -22.93 -16.67
CA PRO A 289 5.57 -23.13 -17.06
C PRO A 289 5.14 -24.58 -16.78
N ALA A 290 4.06 -24.76 -16.02
CA ALA A 290 3.46 -26.07 -15.84
C ALA A 290 2.89 -26.57 -17.18
N GLN A 291 3.22 -27.80 -17.55
CA GLN A 291 2.76 -28.45 -18.78
C GLN A 291 1.56 -29.39 -18.55
N GLN A 292 1.33 -29.77 -17.30
CA GLN A 292 0.18 -30.57 -16.88
C GLN A 292 -0.19 -30.21 -15.44
N VAL A 293 -1.45 -30.43 -15.06
CA VAL A 293 -1.83 -30.40 -13.65
C VAL A 293 -1.11 -31.53 -12.91
N PRO A 294 -0.41 -31.25 -11.79
CA PRO A 294 0.33 -32.26 -11.05
C PRO A 294 -0.62 -33.29 -10.42
N CYS A 295 -0.06 -34.41 -9.97
CA CYS A 295 -0.77 -35.45 -9.27
C CYS A 295 -0.15 -35.68 -7.89
N GLY A 296 -0.99 -35.99 -6.91
CA GLY A 296 -0.62 -36.34 -5.54
C GLY A 296 -0.79 -35.20 -4.54
N ARG A 297 -0.31 -35.45 -3.33
CA ARG A 297 -0.41 -34.52 -2.21
C ARG A 297 0.85 -33.69 -2.09
N TYR A 298 0.70 -32.38 -1.96
CA TYR A 298 1.81 -31.47 -1.72
C TYR A 298 1.67 -30.81 -0.35
N GLN A 299 2.79 -30.65 0.35
CA GLN A 299 2.84 -30.14 1.72
C GLN A 299 3.83 -28.96 1.78
N ALA A 300 3.42 -27.86 2.41
CA ALA A 300 4.28 -26.78 2.82
C ALA A 300 4.66 -26.92 4.31
N ASP A 301 5.79 -26.33 4.68
CA ASP A 301 6.29 -26.32 6.06
C ASP A 301 5.48 -25.39 6.99
N GLY A 302 4.57 -24.59 6.43
CA GLY A 302 3.69 -23.68 7.17
C GLY A 302 2.72 -22.93 6.25
N GLY A 303 2.14 -21.84 6.77
CA GLY A 303 1.11 -21.05 6.09
C GLY A 303 -0.31 -21.50 6.44
N VAL A 304 -1.30 -20.69 6.03
CA VAL A 304 -2.73 -20.96 6.30
C VAL A 304 -3.21 -22.19 5.55
N ILE A 305 -2.74 -22.36 4.32
CA ILE A 305 -2.98 -23.53 3.49
C ILE A 305 -1.66 -24.29 3.41
N ASP A 306 -1.50 -25.31 4.25
CA ASP A 306 -0.27 -26.10 4.32
C ASP A 306 -0.31 -27.35 3.42
N ARG A 307 -1.50 -27.74 2.96
CA ARG A 307 -1.71 -28.96 2.18
C ARG A 307 -2.56 -28.73 0.93
N LEU A 308 -2.07 -29.25 -0.20
CA LEU A 308 -2.75 -29.28 -1.49
C LEU A 308 -2.92 -30.73 -1.93
N ASP A 309 -4.10 -31.10 -2.42
CA ASP A 309 -4.39 -32.47 -2.88
C ASP A 309 -4.86 -32.46 -4.34
N PHE A 310 -4.04 -33.06 -5.21
CA PHE A 310 -4.35 -33.28 -6.62
C PHE A 310 -4.71 -34.74 -6.83
N GLY A 311 -5.99 -35.06 -6.74
CA GLY A 311 -6.52 -36.40 -6.91
C GLY A 311 -7.80 -36.43 -7.76
N ASP A 312 -8.47 -37.57 -7.73
CA ASP A 312 -9.72 -37.76 -8.47
C ASP A 312 -10.81 -36.83 -7.95
N GLY A 313 -11.34 -35.96 -8.81
CA GLY A 313 -12.35 -34.96 -8.47
C GLY A 313 -11.80 -33.58 -8.10
N THR A 314 -10.46 -33.42 -8.02
CA THR A 314 -9.84 -32.09 -7.89
C THR A 314 -10.15 -31.26 -9.14
N ARG A 315 -10.70 -30.06 -8.94
CA ARG A 315 -10.92 -29.10 -10.02
C ARG A 315 -9.69 -28.21 -10.13
N ALA A 316 -8.78 -28.59 -11.02
CA ALA A 316 -7.63 -27.79 -11.37
C ALA A 316 -7.53 -27.64 -12.88
N ARG A 317 -7.01 -26.49 -13.33
CA ARG A 317 -6.76 -26.20 -14.75
C ARG A 317 -5.44 -25.48 -14.93
N LEU A 318 -4.88 -25.61 -16.13
CA LEU A 318 -3.74 -24.79 -16.54
C LEU A 318 -4.22 -23.52 -17.24
N GLN A 319 -3.55 -22.42 -16.91
CA GLN A 319 -3.76 -21.13 -17.56
C GLN A 319 -2.41 -20.40 -17.62
N ASN A 320 -1.92 -20.13 -18.83
CA ASN A 320 -0.61 -19.48 -19.05
C ASN A 320 0.57 -20.13 -18.27
N GLY A 321 0.56 -21.45 -18.11
CA GLY A 321 1.57 -22.21 -17.37
C GLY A 321 1.50 -22.06 -15.84
N ALA A 322 0.44 -21.45 -15.31
CA ALA A 322 0.07 -21.52 -13.89
C ALA A 322 -1.01 -22.60 -13.68
N ILE A 323 -1.07 -23.14 -12.47
CA ILE A 323 -2.07 -24.13 -12.04
C ILE A 323 -3.10 -23.38 -11.19
N HIS A 324 -4.35 -23.37 -11.64
CA HIS A 324 -5.47 -22.81 -10.89
C HIS A 324 -6.22 -23.95 -10.23
N LEU A 325 -6.16 -24.03 -8.90
CA LEU A 325 -6.74 -25.08 -8.08
C LEU A 325 -7.95 -24.53 -7.33
N GLN A 326 -9.13 -25.11 -7.55
CA GLN A 326 -10.32 -24.79 -6.78
C GLN A 326 -10.33 -25.58 -5.48
N GLN A 327 -10.32 -24.89 -4.34
CA GLN A 327 -10.35 -25.49 -3.01
C GLN A 327 -11.21 -24.64 -2.08
N ASN A 328 -12.16 -25.27 -1.37
CA ASN A 328 -13.04 -24.60 -0.40
C ASN A 328 -13.85 -23.41 -0.94
N GLY A 329 -14.11 -23.36 -2.26
CA GLY A 329 -14.83 -22.25 -2.90
C GLY A 329 -13.93 -21.11 -3.36
N GLU A 330 -12.62 -21.25 -3.23
CA GLU A 330 -11.61 -20.26 -3.62
C GLU A 330 -10.68 -20.84 -4.69
N THR A 331 -10.07 -19.94 -5.48
CA THR A 331 -9.10 -20.32 -6.51
C THR A 331 -7.69 -20.03 -6.02
N LEU A 332 -6.91 -21.07 -5.79
CA LEU A 332 -5.48 -20.98 -5.49
C LEU A 332 -4.70 -20.97 -6.80
N VAL A 333 -3.68 -20.12 -6.89
CA VAL A 333 -2.79 -20.03 -8.06
C VAL A 333 -1.41 -20.49 -7.68
N LEU A 334 -0.88 -21.43 -8.45
CA LEU A 334 0.41 -22.07 -8.20
C LEU A 334 1.27 -22.03 -9.46
N ARG A 335 2.59 -21.95 -9.28
CA ARG A 335 3.59 -22.12 -10.35
C ARG A 335 4.47 -23.31 -10.03
N GLN A 336 4.96 -23.98 -11.08
CA GLN A 336 5.86 -25.11 -10.93
C GLN A 336 7.32 -24.62 -10.82
N LEU A 337 8.05 -25.19 -9.87
CA LEU A 337 9.49 -25.06 -9.77
C LEU A 337 10.18 -26.12 -10.64
N GLY A 338 11.40 -25.83 -11.10
CA GLY A 338 12.14 -26.70 -12.01
C GLY A 338 12.45 -28.10 -11.46
N ASN A 339 12.34 -28.29 -10.15
CA ASN A 339 12.48 -29.57 -9.45
C ASN A 339 11.15 -30.33 -9.25
N GLY A 340 10.02 -29.77 -9.71
CA GLY A 340 8.70 -30.37 -9.60
C GLY A 340 7.85 -29.90 -8.42
N ASP A 341 8.43 -29.13 -7.49
CA ASP A 341 7.68 -28.52 -6.39
C ASP A 341 6.73 -27.43 -6.89
N LEU A 342 5.78 -27.04 -6.05
CA LEU A 342 4.84 -25.97 -6.36
C LEU A 342 5.13 -24.76 -5.49
N LEU A 343 5.00 -23.57 -6.09
CA LEU A 343 5.08 -22.30 -5.41
C LEU A 343 3.68 -21.67 -5.41
N GLY A 344 3.18 -21.30 -4.24
CA GLY A 344 1.99 -20.46 -4.11
C GLY A 344 2.20 -19.09 -4.75
N MET A 345 1.18 -18.50 -5.36
CA MET A 345 1.30 -17.21 -6.07
C MET A 345 0.33 -16.15 -5.57
N ASP A 346 -0.67 -16.55 -4.80
CA ASP A 346 -1.72 -15.69 -4.26
C ASP A 346 -1.46 -15.31 -2.79
N ASN A 347 -2.34 -14.47 -2.24
CA ASN A 347 -2.24 -14.03 -0.85
C ASN A 347 -2.50 -15.14 0.17
N GLN A 348 -3.27 -16.17 -0.17
CA GLN A 348 -3.66 -17.24 0.74
C GLN A 348 -2.52 -18.24 0.95
N THR A 349 -1.82 -18.53 -0.14
CA THR A 349 -0.63 -19.39 -0.17
C THR A 349 0.64 -18.61 0.14
N ALA A 350 0.64 -17.28 0.06
CA ALA A 350 1.71 -16.38 0.53
C ALA A 350 3.13 -16.77 0.07
N TYR A 351 3.26 -17.24 -1.18
CA TYR A 351 4.51 -17.75 -1.76
C TYR A 351 5.10 -18.98 -1.07
N GLN A 352 4.30 -19.74 -0.33
CA GLN A 352 4.74 -21.00 0.27
C GLN A 352 5.18 -22.00 -0.81
N ARG A 353 6.21 -22.78 -0.46
CA ARG A 353 6.71 -23.87 -1.27
C ARG A 353 6.05 -25.16 -0.81
N TYR A 354 5.39 -25.85 -1.72
CA TYR A 354 4.75 -27.13 -1.49
C TYR A 354 5.54 -28.25 -2.16
N GLN A 355 5.94 -29.23 -1.37
CA GLN A 355 6.72 -30.39 -1.80
C GLN A 355 5.82 -31.62 -1.92
N LEU A 356 6.06 -32.44 -2.94
CA LEU A 356 5.32 -33.68 -3.13
C LEU A 356 5.57 -34.65 -1.95
N VAL A 357 4.50 -35.11 -1.32
CA VAL A 357 4.55 -36.16 -0.31
C VAL A 357 4.82 -37.50 -1.02
N PRO A 358 5.93 -38.20 -0.72
CA PRO A 358 6.29 -39.44 -1.41
C PRO A 358 5.18 -40.49 -1.36
N GLY A 359 4.99 -41.20 -2.49
CA GLY A 359 4.00 -42.28 -2.60
C GLY A 359 2.57 -41.83 -2.86
N THR A 360 2.30 -40.53 -2.98
CA THR A 360 0.93 -40.01 -3.20
C THR A 360 0.59 -39.70 -4.66
N ALA A 361 1.55 -39.77 -5.58
CA ALA A 361 1.37 -39.44 -7.00
C ALA A 361 0.63 -40.52 -7.84
N GLN A 362 -0.20 -41.35 -7.21
CA GLN A 362 -0.96 -42.42 -7.86
C GLN A 362 -2.38 -41.95 -8.20
N CYS A 363 -2.50 -41.02 -9.13
CA CYS A 363 -3.77 -40.50 -9.61
C CYS A 363 -3.69 -40.26 -11.12
N THR A 364 -4.86 -40.25 -11.76
CA THR A 364 -4.92 -39.84 -13.17
C THR A 364 -4.94 -38.31 -13.18
N PRO A 365 -4.05 -37.62 -13.92
CA PRO A 365 -4.11 -36.16 -14.01
C PRO A 365 -5.51 -35.71 -14.43
N PRO A 366 -6.10 -34.68 -13.79
CA PRO A 366 -7.39 -34.15 -14.21
C PRO A 366 -7.36 -33.81 -15.71
N ARG A 367 -8.37 -34.25 -16.48
CA ARG A 367 -8.50 -33.87 -17.89
C ARG A 367 -8.63 -32.35 -17.96
N GLU A 368 -7.78 -31.71 -18.77
CA GLU A 368 -7.92 -30.28 -19.07
C GLU A 368 -9.34 -29.99 -19.53
N GLY A 369 -10.07 -29.20 -18.73
CA GLY A 369 -11.36 -28.68 -19.16
C GLY A 369 -11.12 -27.69 -20.29
N GLN A 370 -11.45 -28.07 -21.53
CA GLN A 370 -11.60 -27.12 -22.61
C GLN A 370 -12.67 -26.11 -22.18
N GLY A 371 -12.26 -24.87 -21.91
CA GLY A 371 -13.20 -23.78 -21.70
C GLY A 371 -14.14 -23.71 -22.89
N SER A 372 -15.45 -23.76 -22.64
CA SER A 372 -16.43 -23.43 -23.67
C SER A 372 -16.18 -22.00 -24.17
N PRO A 373 -16.32 -21.76 -25.49
CA PRO A 373 -16.03 -20.47 -26.12
C PRO A 373 -16.93 -19.34 -25.64
#